data_AF-A0A4Z0MY07-F1
#
_entry.id   AF-A0A4Z0MY07-F1
#
_cell.length_a   1.000
_cell.length_b   1.000
_cell.length_c   1.000
_cell.angle_alpha   90.00
_cell.angle_beta   90.00
_cell.angle_gamma   90.00
#
_symmetry.space_group_name_H-M   'P 1'
#
loop_
_entity.id
_entity.type
_entity.pdbx_description
1 polymer ?
#
loop_
_entity_poly.entity_id
_entity_poly.type
_entity_poly.pdbx_seq_one_letter_code
_entity_poly.pdbx_strand_id
1 'polypeptide(L)'
;MSFLLESILACAPGTALDARDHWPLHQALRDLDDWLSQGAENRSMWRNSGLPALRFVKDPDVGWRARGITRAIWNLVGDGKLLCVEDAKGGQRARFVLADDSMPHIRRELMQLAPECAAALQRTAHRFAQNATIAS
;
A
#
# COMPACT_ATOMS: atom_id res chain seq x y z
N MET A 1 -0.16 -5.93 -8.20
CA MET A 1 -0.59 -4.69 -7.49
C MET A 1 -1.28 -5.02 -6.18
N SER A 2 -2.23 -5.97 -6.15
CA SER A 2 -2.86 -6.44 -4.90
C SER A 2 -1.86 -6.88 -3.84
N PHE A 3 -0.91 -7.77 -4.17
CA PHE A 3 0.15 -8.19 -3.22
C PHE A 3 0.99 -7.03 -2.66
N LEU A 4 1.31 -6.03 -3.49
CA LEU A 4 2.05 -4.84 -3.04
C LEU A 4 1.23 -4.03 -2.01
N LEU A 5 -0.04 -3.78 -2.32
CA LEU A 5 -0.93 -3.05 -1.42
C LEU A 5 -1.13 -3.81 -0.10
N GLU A 6 -1.41 -5.10 -0.20
CA GLU A 6 -1.55 -6.01 0.92
C GLU A 6 -0.29 -6.04 1.80
N SER A 7 0.90 -6.11 1.19
CA SER A 7 2.19 -6.04 1.88
C SER A 7 2.40 -4.71 2.62
N ILE A 8 2.08 -3.58 1.98
CA ILE A 8 2.19 -2.25 2.60
C ILE A 8 1.27 -2.16 3.83
N LEU A 9 0.03 -2.63 3.71
CA LEU A 9 -0.93 -2.61 4.83
C LEU A 9 -0.50 -3.56 5.96
N ALA A 10 0.05 -4.73 5.64
CA ALA A 10 0.57 -5.66 6.63
C ALA A 10 1.78 -5.10 7.40
N CYS A 11 2.58 -4.25 6.76
CA CYS A 11 3.70 -3.54 7.39
C CYS A 11 3.27 -2.30 8.20
N ALA A 12 2.03 -1.83 8.08
CA ALA A 12 1.47 -0.72 8.85
C ALA A 12 0.23 -1.15 9.66
N PRO A 13 0.38 -2.10 10.62
CA PRO A 13 -0.74 -2.61 11.39
C PRO A 13 -1.46 -1.47 12.12
N GLY A 14 -2.79 -1.41 12.00
CA GLY A 14 -3.62 -0.35 12.56
C GLY A 14 -3.78 0.90 11.69
N THR A 15 -3.07 0.99 10.56
CA THR A 15 -3.34 2.04 9.57
C THR A 15 -4.44 1.55 8.63
N ALA A 16 -5.56 2.25 8.60
CA ALA A 16 -6.65 1.98 7.69
C ALA A 16 -6.56 2.87 6.44
N LEU A 17 -7.06 2.37 5.31
CA LEU A 17 -7.17 3.13 4.08
C LEU A 17 -8.55 3.82 4.04
N ASP A 18 -8.60 5.14 3.93
CA ASP A 18 -9.87 5.86 3.72
C ASP A 18 -10.50 5.43 2.39
N ALA A 19 -11.78 5.06 2.38
CA ALA A 19 -12.43 4.51 1.19
C ALA A 19 -12.68 5.53 0.07
N ARG A 20 -12.63 6.83 0.39
CA ARG A 20 -12.85 7.93 -0.56
C ARG A 20 -11.53 8.57 -0.99
N ASP A 21 -10.58 8.66 -0.07
CA ASP A 21 -9.36 9.43 -0.27
C ASP A 21 -8.08 8.63 -0.02
N HIS A 22 -7.44 8.24 -1.12
CA HIS A 22 -6.21 7.43 -1.10
C HIS A 22 -4.94 8.26 -1.29
N TRP A 23 -4.98 9.60 -1.21
CA TRP A 23 -3.78 10.43 -1.39
C TRP A 23 -2.59 9.99 -0.50
N PRO A 24 -2.78 9.59 0.79
CA PRO A 24 -1.66 9.23 1.64
C PRO A 24 -0.87 8.03 1.11
N LEU A 25 -1.59 7.05 0.55
CA LEU A 25 -1.04 5.84 -0.06
C LEU A 25 -0.34 6.19 -1.39
N HIS A 26 -0.96 7.02 -2.22
CA HIS A 26 -0.37 7.44 -3.49
C HIS A 26 0.95 8.19 -3.30
N GLN A 27 1.02 9.08 -2.30
CA GLN A 27 2.25 9.76 -1.94
C GLN A 27 3.33 8.79 -1.45
N ALA A 28 2.98 7.84 -0.57
CA ALA A 28 3.94 6.85 -0.10
C ALA A 28 4.49 5.96 -1.23
N LEU A 29 3.65 5.62 -2.21
CA LEU A 29 4.07 4.90 -3.41
C LEU A 29 4.95 5.76 -4.33
N ARG A 30 4.72 7.07 -4.37
CA ARG A 30 5.59 8.00 -5.11
C ARG A 30 6.99 8.02 -4.50
N ASP A 31 7.10 8.11 -3.19
CA ASP A 31 8.39 8.07 -2.49
C ASP A 31 9.14 6.74 -2.76
N LEU A 32 8.41 5.62 -2.86
CA LEU A 32 8.96 4.32 -3.27
C LEU A 32 9.47 4.33 -4.72
N ASP A 33 8.72 4.92 -5.65
CA ASP A 33 9.11 5.06 -7.06
C ASP A 33 10.36 5.92 -7.23
N ASP A 34 10.47 6.98 -6.44
CA ASP A 34 11.65 7.85 -6.43
C ASP A 34 12.88 7.07 -5.92
N TRP A 35 12.75 6.27 -4.85
CA TRP A 35 13.82 5.37 -4.39
C TRP A 35 14.22 4.31 -5.43
N LEU A 36 13.23 3.70 -6.10
CA LEU A 36 13.49 2.77 -7.20
C LEU A 36 14.24 3.47 -8.34
N SER A 37 13.94 4.74 -8.61
CA SER A 37 14.56 5.49 -9.70
C SER A 37 15.99 5.94 -9.43
N GLN A 38 16.45 5.93 -8.17
CA GLN A 38 17.82 6.33 -7.80
C GLN A 38 18.91 5.36 -8.31
N GLY A 39 18.58 4.11 -8.65
CA GLY A 39 19.57 3.13 -9.09
C GLY A 39 19.00 2.01 -9.94
N ALA A 40 19.75 1.57 -10.96
CA ALA A 40 19.38 0.42 -11.79
C ALA A 40 19.28 -0.88 -10.98
N GLU A 41 20.09 -1.00 -9.93
CA GLU A 41 20.10 -2.12 -9.00
C GLU A 41 18.78 -2.24 -8.23
N ASN A 42 18.28 -1.16 -7.62
CA ASN A 42 17.01 -1.14 -6.90
C ASN A 42 15.84 -1.63 -7.77
N ARG A 43 15.77 -1.14 -9.03
CA ARG A 43 14.74 -1.59 -9.99
C ARG A 43 14.88 -3.06 -10.36
N SER A 44 16.11 -3.52 -10.61
CA SER A 44 16.38 -4.90 -10.98
C SER A 44 15.96 -5.85 -9.86
N MET A 45 16.41 -5.57 -8.63
CA MET A 45 16.07 -6.33 -7.44
C MET A 45 14.56 -6.34 -7.15
N TRP A 46 13.90 -5.18 -7.24
CA TRP A 46 12.45 -5.08 -7.09
C TRP A 46 11.70 -5.97 -8.09
N ARG A 47 12.08 -5.88 -9.37
CA ARG A 47 11.48 -6.70 -10.43
C ARG A 47 11.76 -8.19 -10.25
N ASN A 48 12.99 -8.55 -9.87
CA ASN A 48 13.38 -9.94 -9.67
C ASN A 48 12.68 -10.56 -8.45
N SER A 49 12.24 -9.75 -7.49
CA SER A 49 11.41 -10.16 -6.35
C SER A 49 9.92 -10.32 -6.72
N GLY A 50 9.57 -10.24 -8.01
CA GLY A 50 8.19 -10.39 -8.50
C GLY A 50 7.28 -9.18 -8.21
N LEU A 51 7.84 -8.08 -7.70
CA LEU A 51 7.04 -6.89 -7.35
C LEU A 51 6.69 -6.08 -8.61
N PRO A 52 5.48 -5.49 -8.64
CA PRO A 52 4.98 -4.82 -9.85
C PRO A 52 5.77 -3.54 -10.12
N ALA A 53 5.96 -3.22 -11.41
CA ALA A 53 6.42 -1.89 -11.81
C ALA A 53 5.38 -0.84 -11.41
N LEU A 54 5.85 0.25 -10.80
CA LEU A 54 5.00 1.38 -10.46
C LEU A 54 4.82 2.28 -11.68
N ARG A 55 3.60 2.76 -11.88
CA ARG A 55 3.25 3.68 -12.97
C ARG A 55 2.34 4.74 -12.40
N PHE A 56 2.64 6.00 -12.69
CA PHE A 56 1.89 7.14 -12.18
C PHE A 56 1.25 7.93 -13.31
N VAL A 57 0.11 8.53 -13.00
CA VAL A 57 -0.56 9.52 -13.85
C VAL A 57 -0.83 10.76 -13.02
N LYS A 58 -0.72 11.93 -13.63
CA LYS A 58 -1.05 13.19 -12.96
C LYS A 58 -2.54 13.21 -12.66
N ASP A 59 -2.91 13.62 -11.45
CA ASP A 59 -4.28 13.59 -10.95
C ASP A 59 -4.53 14.84 -10.09
N PRO A 60 -5.66 15.54 -10.27
CA PRO A 60 -5.92 16.78 -9.54
C PRO A 60 -6.16 16.58 -8.04
N ASP A 61 -6.66 15.42 -7.62
CA ASP A 61 -7.04 15.17 -6.23
C ASP A 61 -5.85 14.71 -5.39
N VAL A 62 -4.97 13.90 -5.98
CA VAL A 62 -3.83 13.26 -5.26
C VAL A 62 -2.46 13.67 -5.80
N GLY A 63 -2.40 14.59 -6.75
CA GLY A 63 -1.18 15.02 -7.46
C GLY A 63 -0.67 13.97 -8.46
N TRP A 64 -0.31 12.78 -7.96
CA TRP A 64 0.17 11.65 -8.74
C TRP A 64 -0.50 10.36 -8.31
N ARG A 65 -1.41 9.84 -9.15
CA ARG A 65 -2.12 8.59 -8.89
C ARG A 65 -1.31 7.40 -9.39
N ALA A 66 -1.01 6.48 -8.48
CA ALA A 66 -0.45 5.17 -8.84
C ALA A 66 -1.52 4.32 -9.55
N ARG A 67 -1.21 3.86 -10.77
CA ARG A 67 -2.14 3.08 -11.60
C ARG A 67 -2.38 1.70 -10.98
N GLY A 68 -3.66 1.29 -10.99
CA GLY A 68 -4.06 -0.05 -10.55
C GLY A 68 -4.35 -0.18 -9.06
N ILE A 69 -4.19 0.89 -8.26
CA ILE A 69 -4.55 0.88 -6.83
C ILE A 69 -6.04 0.64 -6.62
N THR A 70 -6.92 1.37 -7.30
CA THR A 70 -8.37 1.15 -7.19
C THR A 70 -8.76 -0.28 -7.52
N ARG A 71 -8.22 -0.86 -8.60
CA ARG A 71 -8.44 -2.26 -8.96
C ARG A 71 -7.87 -3.21 -7.89
N ALA A 72 -6.70 -2.92 -7.34
CA ALA A 72 -6.10 -3.72 -6.28
C ALA A 72 -6.95 -3.73 -5.01
N ILE A 73 -7.49 -2.58 -4.60
CA ILE A 73 -8.42 -2.46 -3.48
C ILE A 73 -9.64 -3.35 -3.72
N TRP A 74 -10.31 -3.21 -4.87
CA TRP A 74 -11.50 -4.00 -5.18
C TRP A 74 -11.23 -5.50 -5.27
N ASN A 75 -10.09 -5.90 -5.82
CA ASN A 75 -9.69 -7.30 -5.82
C ASN A 75 -9.53 -7.82 -4.38
N LEU A 76 -8.82 -7.08 -3.52
CA LEU A 76 -8.62 -7.50 -2.13
C LEU A 76 -9.92 -7.51 -1.32
N VAL A 77 -10.86 -6.60 -1.61
CA VAL A 77 -12.21 -6.62 -1.02
C VAL A 77 -12.97 -7.86 -1.50
N GLY A 78 -12.95 -8.16 -2.82
CA GLY A 78 -13.60 -9.34 -3.39
C GLY A 78 -13.01 -10.66 -2.87
N ASP A 79 -11.71 -10.68 -2.59
CA ASP A 79 -10.99 -11.82 -2.02
C ASP A 79 -11.16 -11.94 -0.49
N GLY A 80 -11.91 -11.03 0.15
CA GLY A 80 -12.13 -11.02 1.60
C GLY A 80 -10.93 -10.56 2.44
N LYS A 81 -9.85 -10.10 1.80
CA LYS A 81 -8.61 -9.65 2.45
C LYS A 81 -8.69 -8.22 2.97
N LEU A 82 -9.49 -7.36 2.34
CA LEU A 82 -9.82 -6.03 2.85
C LEU A 82 -11.27 -6.01 3.32
N LEU A 83 -11.47 -5.56 4.56
CA LEU A 83 -12.77 -5.38 5.17
C LEU A 83 -13.12 -3.89 5.17
N CYS A 84 -14.32 -3.57 4.70
CA CYS A 84 -14.87 -2.23 4.85
C CYS A 84 -15.45 -2.09 6.27
N VAL A 85 -14.89 -1.19 7.06
CA VAL A 85 -15.36 -0.86 8.40
C VAL A 85 -15.95 0.55 8.40
N GLU A 86 -17.14 0.67 8.98
CA GLU A 86 -17.76 1.95 9.29
C GLU A 86 -17.55 2.23 10.77
N ASP A 87 -17.16 3.46 11.13
CA ASP A 87 -17.10 3.83 12.54
C ASP A 87 -18.52 3.88 13.11
N ALA A 88 -18.77 3.12 14.17
CA ALA A 88 -20.07 2.99 14.84
C ALA A 88 -20.64 4.33 15.33
N LYS A 89 -19.84 5.41 15.34
CA LYS A 89 -20.24 6.76 15.75
C LYS A 89 -20.83 7.63 14.63
N GLY A 90 -21.18 7.04 13.47
CA GLY A 90 -22.07 7.68 12.48
C GLY A 90 -21.53 8.93 11.78
N GLY A 91 -20.23 9.23 11.93
CA GLY A 91 -19.63 10.47 11.41
C GLY A 91 -18.27 10.32 10.73
N GLN A 92 -17.62 9.15 10.77
CA GLN A 92 -16.33 8.95 10.07
C GLN A 92 -16.51 8.26 8.72
N ARG A 93 -15.64 8.63 7.78
CA ARG A 93 -15.55 8.04 6.44
C ARG A 93 -15.30 6.54 6.55
N ALA A 94 -15.99 5.74 5.74
CA ALA A 94 -15.73 4.30 5.63
C ALA A 94 -14.24 4.05 5.36
N ARG A 95 -13.68 3.01 5.99
CA ARG A 95 -12.26 2.67 5.86
C ARG A 95 -12.09 1.21 5.49
N PHE A 96 -11.03 0.91 4.74
CA PHE A 96 -10.60 -0.45 4.48
C PHE A 96 -9.49 -0.83 5.44
N VAL A 97 -9.67 -1.96 6.12
CA VAL A 97 -8.66 -2.58 6.98
C VAL A 97 -8.30 -3.96 6.44
N LEU A 98 -7.04 -4.36 6.62
CA LEU A 98 -6.60 -5.70 6.29
C LEU A 98 -7.21 -6.70 7.28
N ALA A 99 -7.77 -7.79 6.77
CA ALA A 99 -8.31 -8.86 7.59
C ALA A 99 -7.20 -9.55 8.40
N ASP A 100 -7.48 -9.88 9.67
CA ASP A 100 -6.47 -10.44 10.58
C ASP A 100 -5.91 -11.79 10.10
N ASP A 101 -6.73 -12.58 9.41
CA ASP A 101 -6.37 -13.88 8.82
C ASP A 101 -5.39 -13.77 7.64
N SER A 102 -5.30 -12.60 7.00
CA SER A 102 -4.40 -12.34 5.88
C SER A 102 -2.96 -12.12 6.36
N MET A 103 -2.78 -11.62 7.60
CA MET A 103 -1.47 -11.22 8.15
C MET A 103 -0.42 -12.34 8.21
N PRO A 104 -0.71 -13.58 8.67
CA PRO A 104 0.31 -14.63 8.77
C PRO A 104 0.83 -15.10 7.41
N HIS A 105 -0.01 -15.07 6.37
CA HIS A 105 0.42 -15.43 5.02
C HIS A 105 1.35 -14.37 4.43
N ILE A 106 0.96 -13.10 4.50
CA ILE A 106 1.74 -11.98 3.96
C ILE A 106 3.10 -11.87 4.66
N ARG A 107 3.15 -12.04 5.98
CA ARG A 107 4.42 -12.04 6.72
C ARG A 107 5.38 -13.11 6.21
N ARG A 108 4.89 -14.30 5.89
CA ARG A 108 5.71 -15.38 5.29
C ARG A 108 6.22 -14.99 3.91
N GLU A 109 5.39 -14.39 3.07
CA GLU A 109 5.80 -13.92 1.74
C GLU A 109 6.84 -12.79 1.83
N LEU A 110 6.66 -11.85 2.77
CA LEU A 110 7.62 -10.78 3.04
C LEU A 110 9.00 -11.32 3.47
N MET A 111 9.04 -12.40 4.26
CA MET A 111 10.30 -13.05 4.68
C MET A 111 11.04 -13.74 3.53
N GLN A 112 10.38 -13.97 2.38
CA GLN A 112 10.99 -14.55 1.19
C GLN A 112 11.53 -13.48 0.22
N LEU A 113 11.22 -12.20 0.46
CA LEU A 113 11.74 -11.11 -0.35
C LEU A 113 13.21 -10.84 -0.04
N ALA A 114 13.92 -10.27 -1.01
CA ALA A 114 15.22 -9.67 -0.75
C ALA A 114 15.12 -8.66 0.41
N PRO A 115 16.07 -8.64 1.37
CA PRO A 115 16.00 -7.79 2.55
C PRO A 115 15.74 -6.31 2.25
N GLU A 116 16.32 -5.80 1.17
CA GLU A 116 16.18 -4.42 0.74
C GLU A 116 14.78 -4.12 0.18
N CYS A 117 14.14 -5.09 -0.48
CA CYS A 117 12.74 -4.99 -0.91
C CYS A 117 11.80 -5.01 0.29
N ALA A 118 12.01 -5.91 1.25
CA ALA A 118 11.23 -5.94 2.49
C ALA A 118 11.39 -4.63 3.27
N ALA A 119 12.62 -4.10 3.37
CA ALA A 119 12.89 -2.81 4.00
C ALA A 119 12.25 -1.64 3.24
N ALA A 120 12.22 -1.68 1.91
CA ALA A 120 11.53 -0.67 1.10
C ALA A 120 10.02 -0.68 1.38
N LEU A 121 9.40 -1.86 1.43
CA LEU A 121 7.97 -2.01 1.78
C LEU A 121 7.68 -1.49 3.19
N GLN A 122 8.52 -1.81 4.17
CA GLN A 122 8.40 -1.30 5.53
C GLN A 122 8.50 0.22 5.60
N ARG A 123 9.46 0.83 4.89
CA ARG A 123 9.59 2.30 4.81
C ARG A 123 8.36 2.92 4.15
N THR A 124 7.87 2.35 3.05
CA THR A 124 6.65 2.80 2.36
C THR A 124 5.44 2.72 3.28
N ALA A 125 5.28 1.62 4.02
CA ALA A 125 4.20 1.43 4.98
C ALA A 125 4.26 2.45 6.12
N HIS A 126 5.46 2.70 6.66
CA HIS A 126 5.65 3.74 7.68
C HIS A 126 5.29 5.13 7.14
N ARG A 127 5.71 5.46 5.91
CA ARG A 127 5.40 6.74 5.27
C ARG A 127 3.89 6.87 5.01
N PHE A 128 3.24 5.80 4.59
CA PHE A 128 1.78 5.76 4.44
C PHE A 128 1.08 6.03 5.78
N ALA A 129 1.47 5.35 6.86
CA ALA A 129 0.91 5.56 8.20
C ALA A 129 1.07 7.01 8.70
N GLN A 130 2.24 7.62 8.47
CA GLN A 130 2.48 9.03 8.77
C GLN A 130 1.54 9.95 7.98
N ASN A 131 1.44 9.75 6.66
CA ASN A 131 0.57 10.56 5.81
C ASN A 131 -0.91 10.40 6.19
N ALA A 132 -1.33 9.18 6.53
CA ALA A 132 -2.71 8.89 6.93
C ALA A 132 -3.07 9.58 8.25
N THR A 133 -2.13 9.63 9.21
CA THR A 133 -2.31 10.38 10.46
C THR A 133 -2.50 11.88 10.21
N ILE A 134 -1.76 12.46 9.27
CA ILE A 134 -1.86 13.89 8.90
C ILE A 134 -3.18 14.19 8.18
N ALA A 135 -3.71 13.22 7.43
CA ALA A 135 -4.96 13.35 6.67
C ALA A 135 -6.23 13.18 7.53
N SER A 136 -6.09 12.65 8.74
CA SER A 136 -7.20 12.24 9.63
C SER A 136 -7.71 13.35 10.53
#